data_AF-I1RXH0-F1
#
_entry.id   AF-I1RXH0-F1
#
_cell.length_a   1.000
_cell.length_b   1.000
_cell.length_c   1.000
_cell.angle_alpha   90.00
_cell.angle_beta   90.00
_cell.angle_gamma   90.00
#
_symmetry.space_group_name_H-M   'P 1'
#
loop_
_entity.id
_entity.type
_entity.pdbx_description
1 polymer ?
#
loop_
_entity_poly.entity_id
_entity_poly.type
_entity_poly.pdbx_seq_one_letter_code
_entity_poly.pdbx_strand_id
1 'polypeptide(L)'
;MDQIHQSAHQAPTDKKRESVPDMFDNSAGEIAVCDMEKQKAAEGNAHFHRLGWKRLTVVLIVEAIALGCLSLPSAFATLGMVAGVILTVGLGFVAIYTSHVVGQVKLAYPEVSHYADAGKLMFGKFGYELVGVMFSLQLIFLVGSHCLTGTIAFLNLTDNGTCSVVFGVVSAIILLIVAIPPSFAEVAILGYIDFVSIIVAVLITIIATGIQAGNSDGGMSSVNWSAWPKDNLSFTDAFIAITNIVFAYSFAVCQFSFMDEMHTPADYVKSIWSLGLIEIGIYTLTGALIYAFVGQDVQSPALLSAGDLISKIAFGVALPVIFISGSINTTVVGRYIHGRVFKDSIIRYINTKMGWITWLVLVTVITIVAFVIAEAIPFFNDLLSISSSLFISGFTFYFPAIMWFMLIRKGPWYSKENLPLAIANGLIFVIGMIVLVGGTYASIDDIILKFHKGEVRGVFTCEPIA
;
A
#
# COMPACT_ATOMS: atom_id res chain seq x y z
N MET A 1 -49.59 83.35 -9.61
CA MET A 1 -49.63 84.52 -8.74
C MET A 1 -49.57 83.99 -7.32
N ASP A 2 -48.36 84.08 -6.75
CA ASP A 2 -48.00 84.23 -5.32
C ASP A 2 -48.38 83.09 -4.34
N GLN A 3 -47.41 82.37 -3.75
CA GLN A 3 -46.64 82.71 -2.52
C GLN A 3 -47.57 82.89 -1.29
N ILE A 4 -47.38 82.36 -0.06
CA ILE A 4 -46.21 81.91 0.69
C ILE A 4 -46.64 81.42 2.12
N HIS A 5 -45.86 80.52 2.73
CA HIS A 5 -45.55 80.24 4.18
C HIS A 5 -46.53 79.81 5.31
N GLN A 6 -46.05 78.74 5.99
CA GLN A 6 -45.86 78.48 7.45
C GLN A 6 -47.07 78.25 8.40
N SER A 7 -47.10 77.11 9.10
CA SER A 7 -46.49 76.88 10.43
C SER A 7 -46.98 75.58 11.13
N ALA A 8 -46.24 75.19 12.16
CA ALA A 8 -46.15 73.92 12.89
C ALA A 8 -47.40 73.42 13.68
N HIS A 9 -47.55 72.09 13.82
CA HIS A 9 -47.49 71.38 15.12
C HIS A 9 -47.64 69.84 14.96
N GLN A 10 -46.89 69.09 15.79
CA GLN A 10 -46.79 67.62 15.82
C GLN A 10 -47.92 66.92 16.62
N ALA A 11 -48.33 65.75 16.07
CA ALA A 11 -48.67 64.43 16.68
C ALA A 11 -49.87 64.33 17.68
N PRO A 12 -50.62 63.18 17.76
CA PRO A 12 -50.06 61.81 17.65
C PRO A 12 -50.93 60.66 17.05
N THR A 13 -50.25 59.51 16.95
CA THR A 13 -50.69 58.10 17.12
C THR A 13 -51.31 57.28 15.97
N ASP A 14 -50.48 56.34 15.52
CA ASP A 14 -50.71 54.91 15.28
C ASP A 14 -51.80 54.43 14.31
N LYS A 15 -51.33 53.94 13.15
CA LYS A 15 -51.86 52.71 12.53
C LYS A 15 -50.75 51.89 11.87
N LYS A 16 -50.72 50.61 12.27
CA LYS A 16 -49.83 49.50 11.90
C LYS A 16 -49.38 49.48 10.42
N ARG A 17 -48.07 49.30 10.21
CA ARG A 17 -47.48 48.80 8.97
C ARG A 17 -47.04 47.36 9.23
N GLU A 18 -47.61 46.41 8.50
CA GLU A 18 -47.15 45.01 8.51
C GLU A 18 -45.69 44.95 8.02
N SER A 19 -44.85 44.26 8.80
CA SER A 19 -43.48 43.92 8.43
C SER A 19 -43.49 42.72 7.49
N VAL A 20 -43.04 42.93 6.25
CA VAL A 20 -42.67 41.86 5.32
C VAL A 20 -41.44 41.12 5.92
N PRO A 21 -41.43 39.78 5.99
CA PRO A 21 -40.25 39.05 6.46
C PRO A 21 -39.07 39.26 5.51
N ASP A 22 -37.90 39.58 6.07
CA ASP A 22 -36.64 39.74 5.34
C ASP A 22 -36.26 38.45 4.59
N MET A 23 -36.60 38.39 3.29
CA MET A 23 -36.20 37.32 2.37
C MET A 23 -34.74 37.48 1.88
N PHE A 24 -34.03 38.52 2.32
CA PHE A 24 -32.67 38.85 1.89
C PHE A 24 -31.56 38.39 2.85
N ASP A 25 -31.89 37.90 4.05
CA ASP A 25 -30.87 37.52 5.05
C ASP A 25 -30.37 36.06 4.87
N ASN A 26 -31.22 35.15 4.41
CA ASN A 26 -30.84 33.74 4.18
C ASN A 26 -29.93 33.55 2.96
N SER A 27 -30.09 34.36 1.91
CA SER A 27 -29.29 34.26 0.69
C SER A 27 -27.87 34.79 0.88
N ALA A 28 -27.67 35.82 1.72
CA ALA A 28 -26.33 36.29 2.09
C ALA A 28 -25.57 35.26 2.94
N GLY A 29 -26.26 34.57 3.85
CA GLY A 29 -25.71 33.44 4.63
C GLY A 29 -25.32 32.25 3.75
N GLU A 30 -26.18 31.83 2.81
CA GLU A 30 -25.87 30.75 1.86
C GLU A 30 -24.70 31.08 0.92
N ILE A 31 -24.61 32.33 0.45
CA ILE A 31 -23.51 32.77 -0.43
C ILE A 31 -22.18 32.83 0.34
N ALA A 32 -22.18 33.35 1.57
CA ALA A 32 -20.99 33.39 2.41
C ALA A 32 -20.50 32.00 2.84
N VAL A 33 -21.41 31.05 3.07
CA VAL A 33 -21.08 29.64 3.34
C VAL A 33 -20.52 28.99 2.07
N CYS A 34 -21.14 29.20 0.90
CA CYS A 34 -20.66 28.69 -0.39
C CYS A 34 -19.27 29.22 -0.77
N ASP A 35 -18.98 30.49 -0.48
CA ASP A 35 -17.67 31.09 -0.75
C ASP A 35 -16.60 30.64 0.24
N MET A 36 -16.92 30.47 1.53
CA MET A 36 -16.01 29.82 2.49
C MET A 36 -15.77 28.35 2.16
N GLU A 37 -16.78 27.62 1.68
CA GLU A 37 -16.64 26.24 1.22
C GLU A 37 -15.76 26.14 -0.02
N LYS A 38 -15.94 27.04 -1.00
CA LYS A 38 -15.05 27.16 -2.17
C LYS A 38 -13.64 27.54 -1.76
N GLN A 39 -13.46 28.41 -0.78
CA GLN A 39 -12.15 28.86 -0.33
C GLN A 39 -11.42 27.77 0.45
N LYS A 40 -12.11 27.02 1.33
CA LYS A 40 -11.56 25.81 1.98
C LYS A 40 -11.31 24.69 0.99
N ALA A 41 -12.17 24.51 -0.01
CA ALA A 41 -11.96 23.55 -1.09
C ALA A 41 -10.78 23.96 -1.99
N ALA A 42 -10.59 25.26 -2.23
CA ALA A 42 -9.46 25.79 -3.00
C ALA A 42 -8.15 25.71 -2.22
N GLU A 43 -8.13 26.02 -0.93
CA GLU A 43 -6.96 25.83 -0.05
C GLU A 43 -6.61 24.34 0.11
N GLY A 44 -7.63 23.49 0.27
CA GLY A 44 -7.47 22.04 0.23
C GLY A 44 -6.87 21.58 -1.09
N ASN A 45 -7.44 21.98 -2.23
CA ASN A 45 -7.00 21.59 -3.57
C ASN A 45 -5.61 22.13 -3.95
N ALA A 46 -5.26 23.34 -3.50
CA ALA A 46 -3.95 23.96 -3.70
C ALA A 46 -2.83 23.30 -2.87
N HIS A 47 -3.17 22.65 -1.75
CA HIS A 47 -2.25 21.81 -0.99
C HIS A 47 -1.93 20.49 -1.73
N PHE A 48 -2.82 20.01 -2.62
CA PHE A 48 -2.74 18.70 -3.29
C PHE A 48 -2.05 18.66 -4.66
N HIS A 49 -1.26 19.65 -5.10
CA HIS A 49 -0.61 19.62 -6.44
C HIS A 49 0.85 20.10 -6.42
N ARG A 50 1.62 19.76 -5.38
CA ARG A 50 3.00 20.26 -5.18
C ARG A 50 4.08 19.20 -5.37
N LEU A 51 3.72 17.95 -5.67
CA LEU A 51 4.68 16.86 -5.71
C LEU A 51 5.44 16.83 -7.05
N GLY A 52 6.75 17.00 -6.98
CA GLY A 52 7.64 16.78 -8.13
C GLY A 52 8.07 15.31 -8.21
N TRP A 53 8.45 14.84 -9.41
CA TRP A 53 8.81 13.44 -9.65
C TRP A 53 9.88 12.90 -8.71
N LYS A 54 10.86 13.70 -8.29
CA LYS A 54 11.91 13.27 -7.33
C LYS A 54 11.35 12.95 -5.95
N ARG A 55 10.45 13.82 -5.44
CA ARG A 55 9.80 13.59 -4.15
C ARG A 55 8.85 12.41 -4.23
N LEU A 56 8.14 12.27 -5.35
CA LEU A 56 7.32 11.10 -5.61
C LEU A 56 8.15 9.81 -5.63
N THR A 57 9.32 9.79 -6.27
CA THR A 57 10.21 8.61 -6.24
C THR A 57 10.52 8.20 -4.81
N VAL A 58 10.82 9.16 -3.92
CA VAL A 58 11.07 8.85 -2.51
C VAL A 58 9.82 8.29 -1.83
N VAL A 59 8.65 8.90 -2.03
CA VAL A 59 7.38 8.41 -1.46
C VAL A 59 7.08 6.97 -1.92
N LEU A 60 7.27 6.69 -3.22
CA LEU A 60 7.07 5.35 -3.76
C LEU A 60 8.07 4.34 -3.21
N ILE A 61 9.33 4.73 -3.05
CA ILE A 61 10.38 3.88 -2.46
C ILE A 61 10.00 3.47 -1.03
N VAL A 62 9.51 4.43 -0.24
CA VAL A 62 9.06 4.22 1.14
C VAL A 62 7.91 3.24 1.21
N GLU A 63 6.92 3.40 0.34
CA GLU A 63 5.75 2.53 0.32
C GLU A 63 6.10 1.12 -0.16
N ALA A 64 6.99 1.00 -1.15
CA ALA A 64 7.19 -0.25 -1.85
C ALA A 64 8.19 -1.20 -1.17
N ILE A 65 9.29 -0.69 -0.61
CA ILE A 65 10.41 -1.51 -0.11
C ILE A 65 10.11 -2.23 1.20
N ALA A 66 9.15 -1.71 1.98
CA ALA A 66 8.92 -2.05 3.38
C ALA A 66 8.97 -3.57 3.71
N LEU A 67 7.86 -4.29 3.52
CA LEU A 67 7.79 -5.72 3.90
C LEU A 67 8.27 -6.67 2.79
N GLY A 68 8.20 -6.23 1.53
CA GLY A 68 8.51 -7.07 0.37
C GLY A 68 9.91 -7.66 0.43
N CYS A 69 10.92 -6.83 0.71
CA CYS A 69 12.31 -7.27 0.74
C CYS A 69 12.60 -8.34 1.81
N LEU A 70 11.80 -8.41 2.87
CA LEU A 70 12.02 -9.30 4.01
C LEU A 70 11.60 -10.74 3.74
N SER A 71 10.75 -10.98 2.74
CA SER A 71 10.32 -12.33 2.32
C SER A 71 11.21 -12.93 1.22
N LEU A 72 11.95 -12.08 0.49
CA LEU A 72 12.70 -12.51 -0.69
C LEU A 72 13.79 -13.56 -0.41
N PRO A 73 14.57 -13.47 0.69
CA PRO A 73 15.55 -14.50 0.99
C PRO A 73 14.93 -15.90 1.11
N SER A 74 13.75 -16.00 1.72
CA SER A 74 13.01 -17.27 1.85
C SER A 74 12.47 -17.76 0.50
N ALA A 75 12.03 -16.84 -0.37
CA ALA A 75 11.65 -17.17 -1.74
C ALA A 75 12.84 -17.71 -2.56
N PHE A 76 14.03 -17.13 -2.36
CA PHE A 76 15.28 -17.59 -2.99
C PHE A 76 15.72 -18.96 -2.46
N ALA A 77 15.56 -19.21 -1.15
CA ALA A 77 15.82 -20.52 -0.57
C ALA A 77 14.93 -21.62 -1.20
N THR A 78 13.66 -21.29 -1.46
CA THR A 78 12.70 -22.22 -2.07
C THR A 78 12.97 -22.46 -3.56
N LEU A 79 13.16 -21.39 -4.33
CA LEU A 79 13.27 -21.44 -5.79
C LEU A 79 14.70 -21.69 -6.30
N GLY A 80 15.70 -21.47 -5.45
CA GLY A 80 17.12 -21.45 -5.83
C GLY A 80 17.55 -20.10 -6.38
N MET A 81 18.87 -19.86 -6.41
CA MET A 81 19.44 -18.57 -6.82
C MET A 81 19.05 -18.19 -8.25
N VAL A 82 19.09 -19.13 -9.19
CA VAL A 82 18.87 -18.83 -10.62
C VAL A 82 17.43 -18.38 -10.86
N ALA A 83 16.46 -19.17 -10.39
CA ALA A 83 15.06 -18.83 -10.56
C ALA A 83 14.66 -17.60 -9.74
N GLY A 84 15.17 -17.46 -8.50
CA GLY A 84 14.95 -16.28 -7.67
C GLY A 84 15.37 -14.99 -8.38
N VAL A 85 16.61 -14.92 -8.89
CA VAL A 85 17.11 -13.75 -9.64
C VAL A 85 16.28 -13.48 -10.90
N ILE A 86 16.02 -14.51 -11.71
CA ILE A 86 15.26 -14.35 -12.97
C ILE A 86 13.85 -13.82 -12.69
N LEU A 87 13.17 -14.35 -11.67
CA LEU A 87 11.82 -13.94 -11.34
C LEU A 87 11.80 -12.55 -10.71
N THR A 88 12.71 -12.22 -9.79
CA THR A 88 12.78 -10.88 -9.20
C THR A 88 13.06 -9.83 -10.28
N VAL A 89 14.11 -10.01 -11.09
CA VAL A 89 14.44 -9.05 -12.15
C VAL A 89 13.35 -8.98 -13.23
N GLY A 90 12.86 -10.15 -13.68
CA GLY A 90 11.87 -10.24 -14.74
C GLY A 90 10.53 -9.63 -14.34
N LEU A 91 10.00 -9.98 -13.17
CA LEU A 91 8.76 -9.39 -12.66
C LEU A 91 8.91 -7.91 -12.33
N GLY A 92 10.10 -7.46 -11.92
CA GLY A 92 10.39 -6.04 -11.75
C GLY A 92 10.27 -5.25 -13.05
N PHE A 93 10.81 -5.75 -14.17
CA PHE A 93 10.62 -5.11 -15.48
C PHE A 93 9.17 -5.14 -15.94
N VAL A 94 8.44 -6.23 -15.67
CA VAL A 94 7.01 -6.30 -15.94
C VAL A 94 6.26 -5.24 -15.13
N ALA A 95 6.56 -5.09 -13.84
CA ALA A 95 5.93 -4.09 -12.97
C ALA A 95 6.22 -2.66 -13.43
N ILE A 96 7.45 -2.36 -13.87
CA ILE A 96 7.80 -1.05 -14.47
C ILE A 96 6.94 -0.79 -15.71
N TYR A 97 6.82 -1.80 -16.60
CA TYR A 97 6.04 -1.67 -17.83
C TYR A 97 4.55 -1.46 -17.54
N THR A 98 3.94 -2.26 -16.67
CA THR A 98 2.51 -2.14 -16.36
C THR A 98 2.21 -0.82 -15.65
N SER A 99 3.11 -0.35 -14.79
CA SER A 99 3.03 0.97 -14.19
C SER A 99 3.11 2.11 -15.21
N HIS A 100 3.89 1.92 -16.29
CA HIS A 100 3.90 2.85 -17.41
C HIS A 100 2.53 2.91 -18.11
N VAL A 101 1.86 1.76 -18.30
CA VAL A 101 0.50 1.70 -18.86
C VAL A 101 -0.50 2.43 -17.96
N VAL A 102 -0.44 2.21 -16.64
CA VAL A 102 -1.27 2.94 -15.65
C VAL A 102 -1.08 4.45 -15.78
N GLY A 103 0.18 4.91 -15.91
CA GLY A 103 0.50 6.31 -16.17
C GLY A 103 -0.11 6.84 -17.47
N GLN A 104 -0.10 6.05 -18.55
CA GLN A 104 -0.76 6.42 -19.81
C GLN A 104 -2.27 6.59 -19.65
N VAL A 105 -2.92 5.74 -18.85
CA VAL A 105 -4.35 5.85 -18.55
C VAL A 105 -4.64 7.15 -17.81
N LYS A 106 -3.84 7.48 -16.79
CA LYS A 106 -4.02 8.73 -16.05
C LYS A 106 -3.84 9.98 -16.94
N LEU A 107 -2.89 9.94 -17.87
CA LEU A 107 -2.70 11.05 -18.82
C LEU A 107 -3.83 11.16 -19.84
N ALA A 108 -4.42 10.03 -20.25
CA ALA A 108 -5.56 10.01 -21.17
C ALA A 108 -6.89 10.36 -20.48
N TYR A 109 -7.03 10.01 -19.21
CA TYR A 109 -8.23 10.19 -18.37
C TYR A 109 -7.85 10.86 -17.04
N PRO A 110 -7.62 12.20 -17.03
CA PRO A 110 -7.18 12.93 -15.85
C PRO A 110 -8.15 12.86 -14.66
N GLU A 111 -9.42 12.54 -14.89
CA GLU A 111 -10.46 12.38 -13.87
C GLU A 111 -10.31 11.12 -13.01
N VAL A 112 -9.46 10.17 -13.40
CA VAL A 112 -9.23 8.91 -12.68
C VAL A 112 -8.37 9.17 -11.45
N SER A 113 -8.97 9.24 -10.27
CA SER A 113 -8.23 9.49 -9.02
C SER A 113 -7.76 8.21 -8.35
N HIS A 114 -8.52 7.12 -8.50
CA HIS A 114 -8.20 5.83 -7.90
C HIS A 114 -8.44 4.68 -8.88
N TYR A 115 -7.91 3.49 -8.57
CA TYR A 115 -8.16 2.30 -9.40
C TYR A 115 -9.64 1.96 -9.57
N ALA A 116 -10.48 2.30 -8.58
CA ALA A 116 -11.92 2.16 -8.72
C ALA A 116 -12.46 2.91 -9.95
N ASP A 117 -11.98 4.14 -10.22
CA ASP A 117 -12.38 4.94 -11.38
C ASP A 117 -11.90 4.29 -12.69
N ALA A 118 -10.68 3.74 -12.70
CA ALA A 118 -10.19 2.96 -13.85
C ALA A 118 -11.06 1.70 -14.08
N GLY A 119 -11.47 1.01 -13.00
CA GLY A 119 -12.44 -0.09 -13.05
C GLY A 119 -13.78 0.35 -13.64
N LYS A 120 -14.23 1.56 -13.32
CA LYS A 120 -15.44 2.16 -13.89
C LYS A 120 -15.31 2.42 -15.38
N LEU A 121 -14.16 2.91 -15.84
CA LEU A 121 -13.91 3.12 -17.27
C LEU A 121 -13.91 1.81 -18.05
N MET A 122 -13.38 0.73 -17.48
CA MET A 122 -13.33 -0.57 -18.15
C MET A 122 -14.67 -1.32 -18.11
N PHE A 123 -15.36 -1.35 -16.97
CA PHE A 123 -16.52 -2.24 -16.75
C PHE A 123 -17.75 -1.55 -16.15
N GLY A 124 -17.81 -0.21 -16.19
CA GLY A 124 -18.93 0.57 -15.68
C GLY A 124 -19.12 0.42 -14.16
N LYS A 125 -20.37 0.48 -13.69
CA LYS A 125 -20.68 0.45 -12.25
C LYS A 125 -20.15 -0.81 -11.56
N PHE A 126 -20.20 -1.97 -12.21
CA PHE A 126 -19.69 -3.21 -11.64
C PHE A 126 -18.17 -3.13 -11.40
N GLY A 127 -17.40 -2.65 -12.37
CA GLY A 127 -15.95 -2.47 -12.22
C GLY A 127 -15.58 -1.48 -11.13
N TYR A 128 -16.36 -0.39 -10.98
CA TYR A 128 -16.17 0.58 -9.91
C TYR A 128 -16.26 -0.04 -8.50
N GLU A 129 -17.26 -0.89 -8.28
CA GLU A 129 -17.44 -1.58 -7.00
C GLU A 129 -16.40 -2.67 -6.79
N LEU A 130 -16.19 -3.53 -7.79
CA LEU A 130 -15.26 -4.66 -7.66
C LEU A 130 -13.83 -4.19 -7.39
N VAL A 131 -13.32 -3.28 -8.23
CA VAL A 131 -11.95 -2.78 -8.09
C VAL A 131 -11.79 -1.93 -6.84
N GLY A 132 -12.83 -1.18 -6.44
CA GLY A 132 -12.85 -0.44 -5.19
C GLY A 132 -12.77 -1.32 -3.94
N VAL A 133 -13.50 -2.44 -3.93
CA VAL A 133 -13.43 -3.45 -2.86
C VAL A 133 -12.06 -4.12 -2.85
N MET A 134 -11.54 -4.54 -4.01
CA MET A 134 -10.20 -5.12 -4.12
C MET A 134 -9.11 -4.17 -3.61
N PHE A 135 -9.21 -2.88 -3.95
CA PHE A 135 -8.25 -1.85 -3.53
C PHE A 135 -8.28 -1.68 -2.01
N SER A 136 -9.48 -1.60 -1.43
CA SER A 136 -9.65 -1.46 0.01
C SER A 136 -9.13 -2.69 0.76
N LEU A 137 -9.47 -3.90 0.28
CA LEU A 137 -8.99 -5.15 0.86
C LEU A 137 -7.48 -5.27 0.77
N GLN A 138 -6.87 -4.95 -0.38
CA GLN A 138 -5.41 -5.01 -0.52
C GLN A 138 -4.69 -4.14 0.50
N LEU A 139 -5.15 -2.90 0.70
CA LEU A 139 -4.54 -2.01 1.68
C LEU A 139 -4.77 -2.51 3.11
N ILE A 140 -5.95 -3.08 3.42
CA ILE A 140 -6.21 -3.69 4.73
C ILE A 140 -5.30 -4.91 4.98
N PHE A 141 -5.08 -5.76 3.97
CA PHE A 141 -4.13 -6.88 4.06
C PHE A 141 -2.70 -6.39 4.30
N LEU A 142 -2.29 -5.32 3.62
CA LEU A 142 -0.98 -4.72 3.82
C LEU A 142 -0.81 -4.18 5.26
N VAL A 143 -1.82 -3.51 5.81
CA VAL A 143 -1.85 -3.09 7.22
C VAL A 143 -1.78 -4.32 8.16
N GLY A 144 -2.48 -5.41 7.81
CA GLY A 144 -2.41 -6.68 8.53
C GLY A 144 -1.00 -7.26 8.54
N SER A 145 -0.30 -7.26 7.41
CA SER A 145 1.10 -7.70 7.30
C SER A 145 2.04 -6.86 8.16
N HIS A 146 1.83 -5.54 8.24
CA HIS A 146 2.56 -4.66 9.15
C HIS A 146 2.26 -4.98 10.62
N CYS A 147 0.98 -5.23 10.95
CA CYS A 147 0.58 -5.62 12.30
C CYS A 147 1.27 -6.94 12.72
N LEU A 148 1.27 -7.94 11.84
CA LEU A 148 1.94 -9.21 12.05
C LEU A 148 3.45 -9.03 12.23
N THR A 149 4.09 -8.23 11.36
CA THR A 149 5.54 -7.96 11.43
C THR A 149 5.92 -7.25 12.73
N GLY A 150 5.10 -6.29 13.20
CA GLY A 150 5.30 -5.66 14.50
C GLY A 150 5.15 -6.62 15.67
N THR A 151 4.25 -7.62 15.55
CA THR A 151 4.10 -8.69 16.54
C THR A 151 5.37 -9.55 16.61
N ILE A 152 5.88 -9.98 15.44
CA ILE A 152 7.14 -10.72 15.32
C ILE A 152 8.30 -9.91 15.89
N ALA A 153 8.35 -8.61 15.59
CA ALA A 153 9.37 -7.72 16.13
C ALA A 153 9.35 -7.71 17.66
N PHE A 154 8.19 -7.48 18.29
CA PHE A 154 8.11 -7.45 19.76
C PHE A 154 8.41 -8.80 20.42
N LEU A 155 7.96 -9.91 19.82
CA LEU A 155 8.33 -11.26 20.27
C LEU A 155 9.85 -11.44 20.27
N ASN A 156 10.51 -11.06 19.17
CA ASN A 156 11.96 -11.16 19.03
C ASN A 156 12.71 -10.22 19.99
N LEU A 157 12.26 -8.97 20.14
CA LEU A 157 12.89 -7.99 21.04
C LEU A 157 12.80 -8.39 22.52
N THR A 158 11.81 -9.18 22.91
CA THR A 158 11.51 -9.50 24.31
C THR A 158 11.77 -10.95 24.69
N ASP A 159 12.36 -11.74 23.79
CA ASP A 159 12.57 -13.18 23.98
C ASP A 159 11.26 -13.91 24.33
N ASN A 160 10.19 -13.59 23.58
CA ASN A 160 8.83 -14.09 23.79
C ASN A 160 8.26 -13.73 25.19
N GLY A 161 8.52 -12.51 25.66
CA GLY A 161 8.24 -12.09 27.04
C GLY A 161 6.76 -12.02 27.44
N THR A 162 5.83 -12.08 26.48
CA THR A 162 4.39 -12.22 26.75
C THR A 162 3.67 -12.94 25.60
N CYS A 163 2.38 -13.20 25.78
CA CYS A 163 1.49 -13.78 24.80
C CYS A 163 1.56 -13.02 23.46
N SER A 164 1.73 -13.73 22.35
CA SER A 164 1.82 -13.14 21.01
C SER A 164 0.61 -12.27 20.65
N VAL A 165 -0.61 -12.66 21.04
CA VAL A 165 -1.83 -11.86 20.86
C VAL A 165 -1.72 -10.49 21.53
N VAL A 166 -1.09 -10.40 22.71
CA VAL A 166 -0.89 -9.12 23.41
C VAL A 166 0.03 -8.22 22.58
N PHE A 167 1.12 -8.77 22.04
CA PHE A 167 1.98 -8.02 21.12
C PHE A 167 1.27 -7.64 19.82
N GLY A 168 0.36 -8.48 19.31
CA GLY A 168 -0.50 -8.14 18.18
C GLY A 168 -1.41 -6.95 18.47
N VAL A 169 -2.03 -6.91 19.66
CA VAL A 169 -2.82 -5.76 20.10
C VAL A 169 -1.96 -4.51 20.25
N VAL A 170 -0.76 -4.61 20.84
CA VAL A 170 0.18 -3.48 20.96
C VAL A 170 0.59 -2.95 19.58
N SER A 171 0.93 -3.85 18.66
CA SER A 171 1.25 -3.54 17.26
C SER A 171 0.11 -2.79 16.58
N ALA A 172 -1.13 -3.27 16.72
CA ALA A 172 -2.32 -2.64 16.18
C ALA A 172 -2.57 -1.24 16.78
N ILE A 173 -2.39 -1.06 18.10
CA ILE A 173 -2.56 0.23 18.77
C ILE A 173 -1.54 1.26 18.24
N ILE A 174 -0.28 0.85 18.04
CA ILE A 174 0.74 1.75 17.50
C ILE A 174 0.39 2.13 16.06
N LEU A 175 0.01 1.16 15.21
CA LEU A 175 -0.46 1.45 13.84
C LEU A 175 -1.64 2.43 13.83
N LEU A 176 -2.62 2.23 14.73
CA LEU A 176 -3.77 3.12 14.87
C LEU A 176 -3.33 4.54 15.20
N ILE A 177 -2.49 4.73 16.21
CA ILE A 177 -2.04 6.05 16.67
C ILE A 177 -1.30 6.79 15.55
N VAL A 178 -0.39 6.09 14.84
CA VAL A 178 0.40 6.71 13.76
C VAL A 178 -0.47 7.01 12.53
N ALA A 179 -1.58 6.30 12.33
CA ALA A 179 -2.52 6.54 11.22
C ALA A 179 -3.54 7.67 11.46
N ILE A 180 -3.61 8.23 12.68
CA ILE A 180 -4.56 9.31 13.00
C ILE A 180 -4.40 10.55 12.11
N PRO A 181 -3.18 11.07 11.84
CA PRO A 181 -3.00 12.26 11.02
C PRO A 181 -3.55 12.02 9.61
N PRO A 182 -4.58 12.76 9.18
CA PRO A 182 -5.21 12.50 7.91
C PRO A 182 -4.35 12.96 6.74
N SER A 183 -3.31 13.78 6.89
CA SER A 183 -2.59 14.44 5.76
C SER A 183 -1.32 13.73 5.28
N PHE A 184 -1.19 13.49 3.97
CA PHE A 184 0.05 12.95 3.38
C PHE A 184 1.27 13.87 3.51
N ALA A 185 1.08 15.19 3.51
CA ALA A 185 2.22 16.12 3.67
C ALA A 185 2.84 16.03 5.07
N GLU A 186 2.03 15.69 6.08
CA GLU A 186 2.49 15.43 7.45
C GLU A 186 3.27 14.10 7.51
N VAL A 187 2.88 13.12 6.68
CA VAL A 187 3.48 11.79 6.63
C VAL A 187 4.69 11.70 5.68
N ALA A 188 4.83 12.60 4.71
CA ALA A 188 5.94 12.61 3.76
C ALA A 188 7.31 12.79 4.45
N ILE A 189 7.37 13.52 5.58
CA ILE A 189 8.57 13.64 6.41
C ILE A 189 8.90 12.30 7.09
N LEU A 190 7.87 11.59 7.56
CA LEU A 190 8.02 10.26 8.17
C LEU A 190 8.53 9.24 7.15
N GLY A 191 8.17 9.40 5.88
CA GLY A 191 8.68 8.54 4.81
C GLY A 191 10.21 8.55 4.69
N TYR A 192 10.89 9.68 4.89
CA TYR A 192 12.36 9.68 4.86
C TYR A 192 12.97 8.83 5.99
N ILE A 193 12.34 8.85 7.17
CA ILE A 193 12.78 8.06 8.33
C ILE A 193 12.55 6.58 8.05
N ASP A 194 11.38 6.25 7.49
CA ASP A 194 10.99 4.90 7.06
C ASP A 194 12.00 4.32 6.05
N PHE A 195 12.31 5.07 4.98
CA PHE A 195 13.29 4.62 3.99
C PHE A 195 14.68 4.34 4.58
N VAL A 196 15.18 5.25 5.43
CA VAL A 196 16.49 5.04 6.07
C VAL A 196 16.43 3.84 7.02
N SER A 197 15.34 3.69 7.77
CA SER A 197 15.08 2.57 8.68
C SER A 197 15.17 1.22 7.97
N ILE A 198 14.46 1.03 6.84
CA ILE A 198 14.48 -0.25 6.13
C ILE A 198 15.84 -0.55 5.48
N ILE A 199 16.48 0.45 4.86
CA ILE A 199 17.79 0.26 4.23
C ILE A 199 18.84 -0.15 5.27
N VAL A 200 18.86 0.52 6.42
CA VAL A 200 19.81 0.20 7.49
C VAL A 200 19.51 -1.18 8.09
N ALA A 201 18.24 -1.52 8.33
CA ALA A 201 17.86 -2.84 8.86
C ALA A 201 18.25 -3.99 7.91
N VAL A 202 18.03 -3.83 6.60
CA VAL A 202 18.43 -4.80 5.58
C VAL A 202 19.95 -4.92 5.49
N LEU A 203 20.69 -3.80 5.48
CA LEU A 203 22.15 -3.82 5.45
C LEU A 203 22.75 -4.48 6.70
N ILE A 204 22.20 -4.20 7.89
CA ILE A 204 22.58 -4.87 9.14
C ILE A 204 22.40 -6.38 8.98
N THR A 205 21.25 -6.83 8.45
CA THR A 205 20.94 -8.24 8.27
C THR A 205 21.91 -8.92 7.27
N ILE A 206 22.19 -8.28 6.13
CA ILE A 206 23.13 -8.79 5.12
C ILE A 206 24.55 -8.91 5.69
N ILE A 207 25.03 -7.88 6.40
CA ILE A 207 26.38 -7.87 6.98
C ILE A 207 26.48 -8.93 8.09
N ALA A 208 25.48 -9.02 8.96
CA ALA A 208 25.48 -9.95 10.08
C ALA A 208 25.46 -11.41 9.62
N THR A 209 24.61 -11.74 8.66
CA THR A 209 24.54 -13.08 8.06
C THR A 209 25.83 -13.43 7.33
N GLY A 210 26.41 -12.48 6.57
CA GLY A 210 27.70 -12.67 5.89
C GLY A 210 28.86 -12.92 6.85
N ILE A 211 28.93 -12.20 7.98
CA ILE A 211 29.94 -12.43 9.02
C ILE A 211 29.75 -13.80 9.67
N GLN A 212 28.50 -14.21 9.97
CA GLN A 212 28.20 -15.53 10.53
C GLN A 212 28.63 -16.65 9.58
N ALA A 213 28.30 -16.53 8.30
CA ALA A 213 28.73 -17.47 7.25
C ALA A 213 30.25 -17.52 7.08
N GLY A 214 30.94 -16.38 7.24
CA GLY A 214 32.40 -16.33 7.16
C GLY A 214 33.09 -17.02 8.34
N ASN A 215 32.46 -16.99 9.52
CA ASN A 215 32.99 -17.53 10.77
C ASN A 215 32.52 -18.95 11.08
N SER A 216 31.57 -19.51 10.33
CA SER A 216 31.10 -20.88 10.51
C SER A 216 32.18 -21.91 10.14
N ASP A 217 32.07 -23.11 10.72
CA ASP A 217 32.97 -24.22 10.38
C ASP A 217 32.87 -24.54 8.89
N GLY A 218 34.00 -24.47 8.18
CA GLY A 218 34.05 -24.60 6.71
C GLY A 218 33.80 -23.30 5.93
N GLY A 219 33.64 -22.18 6.62
CA GLY A 219 33.47 -20.83 6.06
C GLY A 219 32.27 -20.72 5.11
N MET A 220 32.31 -19.74 4.21
CA MET A 220 31.19 -19.49 3.28
C MET A 220 30.91 -20.68 2.34
N SER A 221 31.88 -21.59 2.14
CA SER A 221 31.70 -22.81 1.36
C SER A 221 30.85 -23.88 2.05
N SER A 222 30.62 -23.80 3.36
CA SER A 222 29.77 -24.75 4.08
C SER A 222 28.30 -24.35 4.14
N VAL A 223 27.93 -23.16 3.67
CA VAL A 223 26.54 -22.72 3.59
C VAL A 223 25.80 -23.54 2.52
N ASN A 224 24.67 -24.13 2.91
CA ASN A 224 23.84 -25.01 2.08
C ASN A 224 22.94 -24.24 1.08
N TRP A 225 23.45 -23.20 0.42
CA TRP A 225 22.71 -22.55 -0.66
C TRP A 225 22.84 -23.35 -1.97
N SER A 226 21.86 -23.22 -2.85
CA SER A 226 21.80 -23.91 -4.14
C SER A 226 21.43 -22.96 -5.27
N ALA A 227 22.04 -23.17 -6.44
CA ALA A 227 21.65 -22.53 -7.68
C ALA A 227 20.25 -22.95 -8.13
N TRP A 228 19.86 -24.18 -7.79
CA TRP A 228 18.62 -24.84 -8.19
C TRP A 228 17.61 -24.86 -7.04
N PRO A 229 16.33 -25.13 -7.33
CA PRO A 229 15.30 -25.16 -6.30
C PRO A 229 15.57 -26.20 -5.22
N LYS A 230 14.94 -26.03 -4.05
CA LYS A 230 15.04 -26.98 -2.95
C LYS A 230 14.57 -28.38 -3.37
N ASP A 231 15.11 -29.40 -2.72
CA ASP A 231 14.71 -30.79 -2.95
C ASP A 231 13.22 -30.98 -2.62
N ASN A 232 12.53 -31.83 -3.40
CA ASN A 232 11.10 -32.11 -3.25
C ASN A 232 10.20 -30.86 -3.29
N LEU A 233 10.57 -29.83 -4.05
CA LEU A 233 9.76 -28.62 -4.25
C LEU A 233 8.32 -28.98 -4.66
N SER A 234 7.36 -28.66 -3.79
CA SER A 234 5.94 -28.80 -4.10
C SER A 234 5.43 -27.63 -4.95
N PHE A 235 4.30 -27.83 -5.61
CA PHE A 235 3.59 -26.74 -6.30
C PHE A 235 3.27 -25.58 -5.35
N THR A 236 2.82 -25.91 -4.14
CA THR A 236 2.43 -24.97 -3.09
C THR A 236 3.62 -24.11 -2.64
N ASP A 237 4.76 -24.73 -2.34
CA ASP A 237 6.00 -24.02 -2.01
C ASP A 237 6.42 -23.05 -3.12
N ALA A 238 6.42 -23.52 -4.37
CA ALA A 238 6.86 -22.73 -5.51
C ALA A 238 5.99 -21.48 -5.70
N PHE A 239 4.67 -21.64 -5.60
CA PHE A 239 3.74 -20.52 -5.79
C PHE A 239 3.75 -19.53 -4.64
N ILE A 240 3.93 -19.98 -3.38
CA ILE A 240 4.15 -19.07 -2.24
C ILE A 240 5.41 -18.24 -2.45
N ALA A 241 6.52 -18.85 -2.90
CA ALA A 241 7.74 -18.11 -3.17
C ALA A 241 7.55 -17.10 -4.31
N ILE A 242 6.88 -17.49 -5.40
CA ILE A 242 6.58 -16.59 -6.54
C ILE A 242 5.69 -15.43 -6.10
N THR A 243 4.63 -15.67 -5.33
CA THR A 243 3.71 -14.60 -4.87
C THR A 243 4.37 -13.67 -3.87
N ASN A 244 5.32 -14.15 -3.06
CA ASN A 244 6.13 -13.29 -2.19
C ASN A 244 7.03 -12.36 -3.02
N ILE A 245 7.60 -12.84 -4.14
CA ILE A 245 8.31 -11.98 -5.10
C ILE A 245 7.34 -10.97 -5.75
N VAL A 246 6.15 -11.40 -6.15
CA VAL A 246 5.11 -10.49 -6.68
C VAL A 246 4.71 -9.45 -5.64
N PHE A 247 4.65 -9.82 -4.36
CA PHE A 247 4.33 -8.91 -3.27
C PHE A 247 5.34 -7.77 -3.17
N ALA A 248 6.63 -8.05 -3.39
CA ALA A 248 7.66 -7.03 -3.40
C ALA A 248 7.45 -5.96 -4.51
N TYR A 249 6.70 -6.27 -5.57
CA TYR A 249 6.38 -5.34 -6.66
C TYR A 249 4.93 -4.81 -6.60
N SER A 250 4.43 -4.53 -5.39
CA SER A 250 3.07 -4.02 -5.16
C SER A 250 2.88 -2.52 -5.34
N PHE A 251 3.91 -1.77 -5.76
CA PHE A 251 3.84 -0.30 -5.90
C PHE A 251 2.87 0.19 -7.00
N ALA A 252 2.23 -0.73 -7.73
CA ALA A 252 1.21 -0.43 -8.71
C ALA A 252 -0.12 0.08 -8.12
N VAL A 253 -0.42 -0.24 -6.86
CA VAL A 253 -1.76 -0.09 -6.27
C VAL A 253 -2.18 1.37 -6.08
N CYS A 254 -1.28 2.25 -5.64
CA CYS A 254 -1.61 3.64 -5.26
C CYS A 254 -1.27 4.67 -6.35
N GLN A 255 -0.88 4.22 -7.54
CA GLN A 255 -0.29 5.07 -8.58
C GLN A 255 -1.18 6.22 -9.05
N PHE A 256 -2.48 5.97 -9.29
CA PHE A 256 -3.42 7.04 -9.67
C PHE A 256 -3.50 8.14 -8.60
N SER A 257 -3.59 7.73 -7.33
CA SER A 257 -3.67 8.64 -6.18
C SER A 257 -2.42 9.51 -6.08
N PHE A 258 -1.23 8.94 -6.33
CA PHE A 258 0.00 9.72 -6.30
C PHE A 258 0.18 10.65 -7.50
N MET A 259 -0.29 10.23 -8.67
CA MET A 259 -0.27 11.08 -9.86
C MET A 259 -1.20 12.29 -9.71
N ASP A 260 -2.29 12.16 -8.96
CA ASP A 260 -3.15 13.29 -8.59
C ASP A 260 -2.42 14.35 -7.77
N GLU A 261 -1.41 13.96 -6.98
CA GLU A 261 -0.66 14.92 -6.17
C GLU A 261 0.47 15.61 -6.94
N MET A 262 0.75 15.17 -8.18
CA MET A 262 1.82 15.71 -8.99
C MET A 262 1.44 17.04 -9.63
N HIS A 263 2.34 18.01 -9.53
CA HIS A 263 2.22 19.24 -10.33
C HIS A 263 2.30 18.94 -11.83
N THR A 264 3.14 17.97 -12.23
CA THR A 264 3.35 17.57 -13.63
C THR A 264 3.21 16.05 -13.79
N PRO A 265 1.98 15.51 -13.96
CA PRO A 265 1.75 14.06 -14.03
C PRO A 265 2.52 13.33 -15.14
N ALA A 266 2.89 14.03 -16.23
CA ALA A 266 3.68 13.43 -17.31
C ALA A 266 5.10 12.99 -16.87
N ASP A 267 5.65 13.61 -15.83
CA ASP A 267 6.96 13.24 -15.30
C ASP A 267 6.94 11.96 -14.44
N TYR A 268 5.76 11.43 -14.15
CA TYR A 268 5.54 10.21 -13.37
C TYR A 268 6.40 9.02 -13.83
N VAL A 269 6.58 8.85 -15.14
CA VAL A 269 7.36 7.76 -15.73
C VAL A 269 8.81 7.78 -15.26
N LYS A 270 9.38 8.98 -15.01
CA LYS A 270 10.74 9.12 -14.46
C LYS A 270 10.81 8.53 -13.05
N SER A 271 9.76 8.72 -12.25
CA SER A 271 9.68 8.15 -10.90
C SER A 271 9.60 6.63 -10.95
N ILE A 272 8.81 6.07 -11.85
CA ILE A 272 8.64 4.61 -11.97
C ILE A 272 9.92 3.89 -12.42
N TRP A 273 10.61 4.41 -13.44
CA TRP A 273 11.89 3.83 -13.84
C TRP A 273 12.95 3.95 -12.73
N SER A 274 12.98 5.08 -12.03
CA SER A 274 13.94 5.27 -10.92
C SER A 274 13.65 4.30 -9.78
N LEU A 275 12.39 4.20 -9.35
CA LEU A 275 11.93 3.28 -8.31
C LEU A 275 12.23 1.84 -8.71
N GLY A 276 11.70 1.39 -9.85
CA GLY A 276 11.75 -0.02 -10.21
C GLY A 276 13.18 -0.54 -10.40
N LEU A 277 14.11 0.28 -10.91
CA LEU A 277 15.51 -0.12 -11.00
C LEU A 277 16.19 -0.21 -9.61
N ILE A 278 15.87 0.71 -8.71
CA ILE A 278 16.36 0.69 -7.32
C ILE A 278 15.82 -0.55 -6.60
N GLU A 279 14.53 -0.83 -6.74
CA GLU A 279 13.88 -2.00 -6.17
C GLU A 279 14.46 -3.31 -6.70
N ILE A 280 14.60 -3.46 -8.02
CA ILE A 280 15.26 -4.63 -8.61
C ILE A 280 16.64 -4.84 -7.98
N GLY A 281 17.43 -3.78 -7.81
CA GLY A 281 18.72 -3.85 -7.14
C GLY A 281 18.62 -4.32 -5.68
N ILE A 282 17.82 -3.64 -4.86
CA ILE A 282 17.67 -3.94 -3.43
C ILE A 282 17.11 -5.34 -3.22
N TYR A 283 16.04 -5.70 -3.93
CA TYR A 283 15.36 -6.99 -3.82
C TYR A 283 16.26 -8.14 -4.25
N THR A 284 16.94 -8.00 -5.39
CA THR A 284 17.86 -9.04 -5.87
C THR A 284 19.04 -9.20 -4.93
N LEU A 285 19.66 -8.10 -4.47
CA LEU A 285 20.79 -8.19 -3.53
C LEU A 285 20.37 -8.75 -2.18
N THR A 286 19.23 -8.31 -1.64
CA THR A 286 18.74 -8.80 -0.34
C THR A 286 18.41 -10.28 -0.40
N GLY A 287 17.63 -10.71 -1.40
CA GLY A 287 17.30 -12.11 -1.61
C GLY A 287 18.53 -12.98 -1.83
N ALA A 288 19.39 -12.59 -2.78
CA ALA A 288 20.56 -13.37 -3.17
C ALA A 288 21.62 -13.47 -2.08
N LEU A 289 21.97 -12.35 -1.42
CA LEU A 289 23.05 -12.34 -0.44
C LEU A 289 22.65 -13.04 0.86
N ILE A 290 21.46 -12.75 1.40
CA ILE A 290 21.01 -13.41 2.63
C ILE A 290 20.85 -14.92 2.39
N TYR A 291 20.29 -15.33 1.25
CA TYR A 291 20.24 -16.76 0.91
C TYR A 291 21.63 -17.38 0.72
N ALA A 292 22.57 -16.70 0.07
CA ALA A 292 23.94 -17.20 -0.09
C ALA A 292 24.70 -17.31 1.25
N PHE A 293 24.32 -16.53 2.26
CA PHE A 293 24.98 -16.53 3.57
C PHE A 293 24.30 -17.44 4.60
N VAL A 294 22.99 -17.63 4.52
CA VAL A 294 22.22 -18.44 5.49
C VAL A 294 21.86 -19.81 4.92
N GLY A 295 21.64 -19.90 3.60
CA GLY A 295 21.28 -21.14 2.92
C GLY A 295 19.81 -21.53 3.09
N GLN A 296 19.50 -22.82 3.23
CA GLN A 296 18.10 -23.29 3.28
C GLN A 296 17.37 -22.91 4.58
N ASP A 297 18.11 -22.55 5.63
CA ASP A 297 17.58 -22.24 6.96
C ASP A 297 17.16 -20.77 7.14
N VAL A 298 17.03 -20.03 6.03
CA VAL A 298 16.57 -18.63 6.02
C VAL A 298 15.19 -18.52 6.66
N GLN A 299 15.09 -17.68 7.69
CA GLN A 299 13.86 -17.33 8.36
C GLN A 299 13.14 -16.19 7.62
N SER A 300 11.81 -16.12 7.78
CA SER A 300 10.98 -15.06 7.19
C SER A 300 10.07 -14.46 8.25
N PRO A 301 10.16 -13.14 8.56
CA PRO A 301 10.96 -12.11 7.90
C PRO A 301 12.47 -12.31 8.05
N ALA A 302 13.23 -11.93 7.01
CA ALA A 302 14.68 -12.16 6.92
C ALA A 302 15.52 -11.61 8.08
N LEU A 303 15.05 -10.59 8.80
CA LEU A 303 15.74 -10.04 9.98
C LEU A 303 15.97 -11.10 11.07
N LEU A 304 15.09 -12.08 11.18
CA LEU A 304 15.23 -13.19 12.12
C LEU A 304 16.47 -14.05 11.84
N SER A 305 16.95 -14.06 10.59
CA SER A 305 18.14 -14.84 10.20
C SER A 305 19.45 -14.20 10.67
N ALA A 306 19.44 -12.99 11.21
CA ALA A 306 20.65 -12.29 11.65
C ALA A 306 21.24 -12.81 12.97
N GLY A 307 20.68 -13.85 13.58
CA GLY A 307 21.06 -14.36 14.91
C GLY A 307 20.46 -13.55 16.06
N ASP A 308 20.60 -14.04 17.30
CA ASP A 308 19.82 -13.55 18.45
C ASP A 308 19.98 -12.04 18.73
N LEU A 309 21.21 -11.58 18.98
CA LEU A 309 21.44 -10.17 19.32
C LEU A 309 21.20 -9.24 18.12
N ILE A 310 21.68 -9.63 16.93
CA ILE A 310 21.64 -8.71 15.78
C ILE A 310 20.24 -8.63 15.19
N SER A 311 19.43 -9.69 15.24
CA SER A 311 18.02 -9.62 14.85
C SER A 311 17.26 -8.61 15.72
N LYS A 312 17.51 -8.56 17.03
CA LYS A 312 16.92 -7.55 17.95
C LYS A 312 17.29 -6.13 17.54
N ILE A 313 18.57 -5.90 17.20
CA ILE A 313 19.04 -4.59 16.70
C ILE A 313 18.37 -4.26 15.36
N ALA A 314 18.33 -5.20 14.43
CA ALA A 314 17.75 -5.01 13.11
C ALA A 314 16.24 -4.70 13.20
N PHE A 315 15.49 -5.44 14.01
CA PHE A 315 14.07 -5.15 14.26
C PHE A 315 13.87 -3.82 14.97
N GLY A 316 14.70 -3.47 15.96
CA GLY A 316 14.65 -2.16 16.61
C GLY A 316 14.84 -1.01 15.62
N VAL A 317 15.77 -1.15 14.68
CA VAL A 317 15.97 -0.21 13.57
C VAL A 317 14.83 -0.23 12.57
N ALA A 318 14.14 -1.37 12.38
CA ALA A 318 13.00 -1.54 11.48
C ALA A 318 11.64 -1.11 12.06
N LEU A 319 11.52 -0.81 13.35
CA LEU A 319 10.23 -0.38 13.94
C LEU A 319 9.61 0.84 13.22
N PRO A 320 10.39 1.89 12.83
CA PRO A 320 9.84 3.00 12.05
C PRO A 320 9.18 2.55 10.74
N VAL A 321 9.84 1.73 9.91
CA VAL A 321 9.22 1.24 8.66
C VAL A 321 7.98 0.39 8.91
N ILE A 322 8.01 -0.46 9.94
CA ILE A 322 6.87 -1.34 10.27
C ILE A 322 5.63 -0.50 10.58
N PHE A 323 5.76 0.58 11.36
CA PHE A 323 4.61 1.36 11.81
C PHE A 323 4.25 2.55 10.90
N ILE A 324 5.24 3.23 10.33
CA ILE A 324 5.01 4.37 9.42
C ILE A 324 4.39 3.86 8.11
N SER A 325 5.02 2.91 7.43
CA SER A 325 4.48 2.36 6.17
C SER A 325 3.11 1.71 6.36
N GLY A 326 2.91 0.95 7.44
CA GLY A 326 1.60 0.38 7.77
C GLY A 326 0.52 1.44 8.02
N SER A 327 0.87 2.53 8.70
CA SER A 327 -0.07 3.63 8.95
C SER A 327 -0.43 4.41 7.67
N ILE A 328 0.51 4.59 6.74
CA ILE A 328 0.27 5.23 5.44
C ILE A 328 -0.84 4.49 4.71
N ASN A 329 -0.74 3.17 4.65
CA ASN A 329 -1.74 2.33 3.99
C ASN A 329 -3.13 2.49 4.63
N THR A 330 -3.21 2.55 5.96
CA THR A 330 -4.45 2.83 6.70
C THR A 330 -5.03 4.19 6.30
N THR A 331 -4.21 5.23 6.24
CA THR A 331 -4.63 6.57 5.83
C THR A 331 -5.11 6.61 4.37
N VAL A 332 -4.45 5.90 3.46
CA VAL A 332 -4.84 5.80 2.04
C VAL A 332 -6.24 5.17 1.92
N VAL A 333 -6.45 3.99 2.52
CA VAL A 333 -7.77 3.32 2.45
C VAL A 333 -8.85 4.10 3.20
N GLY A 334 -8.50 4.70 4.34
CA GLY A 334 -9.39 5.57 5.10
C GLY A 334 -9.88 6.75 4.27
N ARG A 335 -8.97 7.46 3.59
CA ARG A 335 -9.32 8.58 2.71
C ARG A 335 -10.20 8.15 1.54
N TYR A 336 -9.90 7.00 0.94
CA TYR A 336 -10.71 6.45 -0.14
C TYR A 336 -12.15 6.17 0.32
N ILE A 337 -12.32 5.43 1.42
CA ILE A 337 -13.64 5.07 1.94
C ILE A 337 -14.39 6.31 2.43
N HIS A 338 -13.73 7.18 3.19
CA HIS A 338 -14.34 8.39 3.74
C HIS A 338 -14.75 9.38 2.64
N GLY A 339 -13.87 9.60 1.66
CA GLY A 339 -14.15 10.44 0.49
C GLY A 339 -15.28 9.91 -0.38
N ARG A 340 -15.45 8.58 -0.42
CA ARG A 340 -16.55 7.93 -1.12
C ARG A 340 -17.88 8.03 -0.36
N VAL A 341 -17.89 7.74 0.94
CA VAL A 341 -19.09 7.75 1.79
C VAL A 341 -19.64 9.17 1.96
N PHE A 342 -18.76 10.15 2.14
CA PHE A 342 -19.12 11.55 2.37
C PHE A 342 -18.90 12.43 1.14
N LYS A 343 -18.97 11.86 -0.07
CA LYS A 343 -18.64 12.55 -1.34
C LYS A 343 -19.28 13.93 -1.47
N ASP A 344 -20.54 14.05 -1.08
CA ASP A 344 -21.37 15.26 -1.21
C ASP A 344 -21.52 16.03 0.11
N SER A 345 -20.60 15.85 1.07
CA SER A 345 -20.64 16.47 2.40
C SER A 345 -19.30 17.10 2.79
N ILE A 346 -19.35 18.24 3.49
CA ILE A 346 -18.14 18.89 4.06
C ILE A 346 -17.39 17.99 5.05
N ILE A 347 -18.05 16.96 5.60
CA ILE A 347 -17.46 15.95 6.47
C ILE A 347 -16.22 15.34 5.83
N ARG A 348 -16.23 15.13 4.49
CA ARG A 348 -15.14 14.55 3.69
C ARG A 348 -13.77 15.18 3.91
N TYR A 349 -13.70 16.47 4.25
CA TYR A 349 -12.42 17.16 4.40
C TYR A 349 -11.75 16.96 5.78
N ILE A 350 -12.40 16.25 6.71
CA ILE A 350 -11.87 15.95 8.05
C ILE A 350 -11.43 17.24 8.78
N ASN A 351 -12.12 18.35 8.54
CA ASN A 351 -11.85 19.65 9.15
C ASN A 351 -12.98 20.12 10.08
N THR A 352 -14.04 19.31 10.21
CA THR A 352 -15.17 19.54 11.12
C THR A 352 -15.11 18.54 12.27
N LYS A 353 -15.81 18.83 13.39
CA LYS A 353 -15.92 17.89 14.52
C LYS A 353 -16.46 16.53 14.08
N MET A 354 -17.50 16.53 13.24
CA MET A 354 -18.06 15.30 12.68
C MET A 354 -17.09 14.59 11.73
N GLY A 355 -16.32 15.34 10.93
CA GLY A 355 -15.25 14.81 10.09
C GLY A 355 -14.19 14.06 10.88
N TRP A 356 -13.72 14.63 12.00
CA TRP A 356 -12.76 13.99 12.89
C TRP A 356 -13.33 12.75 13.59
N ILE A 357 -14.58 12.79 14.05
CA ILE A 357 -15.23 11.63 14.68
C ILE A 357 -15.35 10.47 13.69
N THR A 358 -15.87 10.73 12.49
CA THR A 358 -16.04 9.68 11.47
C THR A 358 -14.70 9.15 10.96
N TRP A 359 -13.67 10.01 10.89
CA TRP A 359 -12.30 9.61 10.58
C TRP A 359 -11.73 8.66 11.62
N LEU A 360 -11.75 9.03 12.91
CA LEU A 360 -11.21 8.21 13.99
C LEU A 360 -11.92 6.85 14.08
N VAL A 361 -13.25 6.83 13.92
CA VAL A 361 -14.02 5.59 13.87
C VAL A 361 -13.58 4.71 12.70
N LEU A 362 -13.45 5.29 11.50
CA LEU A 362 -13.07 4.54 10.31
C LEU A 362 -11.66 3.95 10.42
N VAL A 363 -10.66 4.74 10.83
CA VAL A 363 -9.28 4.27 11.04
C VAL A 363 -9.27 3.15 12.08
N THR A 364 -9.99 3.30 13.20
CA THR A 364 -10.09 2.26 14.23
C THR A 364 -10.67 0.96 13.70
N VAL A 365 -11.75 1.02 12.91
CA VAL A 365 -12.37 -0.17 12.31
C VAL A 365 -11.39 -0.85 11.35
N ILE A 366 -10.71 -0.09 10.50
CA ILE A 366 -9.71 -0.62 9.55
C ILE A 366 -8.59 -1.34 10.30
N THR A 367 -8.06 -0.73 11.37
CA THR A 367 -7.00 -1.34 12.18
C THR A 367 -7.46 -2.61 12.90
N ILE A 368 -8.69 -2.64 13.42
CA ILE A 368 -9.25 -3.85 14.05
C ILE A 368 -9.35 -4.98 13.03
N VAL A 369 -9.86 -4.71 11.82
CA VAL A 369 -9.95 -5.72 10.76
C VAL A 369 -8.56 -6.22 10.35
N ALA A 370 -7.59 -5.32 10.20
CA ALA A 370 -6.20 -5.68 9.90
C ALA A 370 -5.56 -6.55 10.99
N PHE A 371 -5.80 -6.23 12.26
CA PHE A 371 -5.36 -7.05 13.40
C PHE A 371 -5.99 -8.45 13.37
N VAL A 372 -7.30 -8.55 13.10
CA VAL A 372 -7.98 -9.85 12.97
C VAL A 372 -7.38 -10.68 11.84
N ILE A 373 -7.05 -10.07 10.70
CA ILE A 373 -6.38 -10.76 9.58
C ILE A 373 -5.00 -11.27 10.00
N ALA A 374 -4.21 -10.44 10.70
CA ALA A 374 -2.88 -10.80 11.19
C ALA A 374 -2.92 -12.00 12.16
N GLU A 375 -3.92 -12.07 13.03
CA GLU A 375 -4.10 -13.19 13.97
C GLU A 375 -4.74 -14.43 13.33
N ALA A 376 -5.53 -14.25 12.27
CA ALA A 376 -6.15 -15.35 11.52
C ALA A 376 -5.14 -16.10 10.63
N ILE A 377 -4.16 -15.39 10.08
CA ILE A 377 -3.07 -15.95 9.26
C ILE A 377 -1.74 -15.49 9.87
N PRO A 378 -1.31 -16.09 11.00
CA PRO A 378 -0.12 -15.65 11.71
C PRO A 378 1.17 -16.16 11.06
N PHE A 379 1.23 -16.20 9.72
CA PHE A 379 2.37 -16.65 8.92
C PHE A 379 2.74 -15.56 7.95
N PHE A 380 3.96 -15.04 8.07
CA PHE A 380 4.36 -13.89 7.28
C PHE A 380 4.27 -14.18 5.77
N ASN A 381 4.92 -15.23 5.28
CA ASN A 381 4.94 -15.58 3.86
C ASN A 381 3.54 -15.89 3.30
N ASP A 382 2.67 -16.57 4.06
CA ASP A 382 1.33 -16.96 3.56
C ASP A 382 0.38 -15.77 3.54
N LEU A 383 0.49 -14.88 4.53
CA LEU A 383 -0.26 -13.63 4.55
C LEU A 383 0.13 -12.72 3.38
N LEU A 384 1.43 -12.61 3.07
CA LEU A 384 1.89 -11.89 1.88
C LEU A 384 1.42 -12.58 0.60
N SER A 385 1.49 -13.91 0.55
CA SER A 385 1.10 -14.72 -0.61
C SER A 385 -0.37 -14.59 -0.97
N ILE A 386 -1.28 -14.63 0.03
CA ILE A 386 -2.72 -14.50 -0.21
C ILE A 386 -3.09 -13.07 -0.65
N SER A 387 -2.48 -12.04 -0.05
CA SER A 387 -2.64 -10.64 -0.46
C SER A 387 -2.17 -10.46 -1.91
N SER A 388 -1.01 -11.00 -2.23
CA SER A 388 -0.38 -10.87 -3.53
C SER A 388 -1.17 -11.58 -4.64
N SER A 389 -1.56 -12.83 -4.40
CA SER A 389 -2.31 -13.61 -5.37
C SER A 389 -3.69 -13.05 -5.64
N LEU A 390 -4.46 -12.65 -4.62
CA LEU A 390 -5.81 -12.14 -4.80
C LEU A 390 -5.87 -10.74 -5.43
N PHE A 391 -4.95 -9.85 -5.04
CA PHE A 391 -5.10 -8.44 -5.36
C PHE A 391 -3.92 -7.85 -6.14
N ILE A 392 -2.68 -8.06 -5.71
CA ILE A 392 -1.50 -7.46 -6.38
C ILE A 392 -1.35 -8.02 -7.79
N SER A 393 -1.67 -9.30 -8.00
CA SER A 393 -1.75 -9.90 -9.34
C SER A 393 -2.66 -9.09 -10.29
N GLY A 394 -3.72 -8.49 -9.77
CA GLY A 394 -4.62 -7.62 -10.51
C GLY A 394 -4.07 -6.24 -10.74
N PHE A 395 -3.70 -5.55 -9.67
CA PHE A 395 -3.23 -4.17 -9.73
C PHE A 395 -1.92 -4.04 -10.51
N THR A 396 -1.02 -5.01 -10.41
CA THR A 396 0.29 -4.99 -11.06
C THR A 396 0.27 -5.64 -12.44
N PHE A 397 -0.56 -6.67 -12.70
CA PHE A 397 -0.52 -7.41 -13.98
C PHE A 397 -1.80 -7.30 -14.80
N TYR A 398 -2.87 -8.01 -14.43
CA TYR A 398 -3.98 -8.20 -15.36
C TYR A 398 -4.84 -6.94 -15.57
N PHE A 399 -5.01 -6.05 -14.57
CA PHE A 399 -5.74 -4.80 -14.80
C PHE A 399 -4.99 -3.85 -15.74
N PRO A 400 -3.69 -3.53 -15.53
CA PRO A 400 -2.93 -2.74 -16.50
C PRO A 400 -2.96 -3.33 -17.92
N ALA A 401 -2.84 -4.66 -18.05
CA ALA A 401 -2.93 -5.31 -19.35
C ALA A 401 -4.29 -5.07 -20.04
N ILE A 402 -5.40 -5.22 -19.31
CA ILE A 402 -6.74 -4.93 -19.82
C ILE A 402 -6.87 -3.43 -20.18
N MET A 403 -6.36 -2.54 -19.33
CA MET A 403 -6.39 -1.10 -19.58
C MET A 403 -5.69 -0.75 -20.90
N TRP A 404 -4.56 -1.39 -21.21
CA TRP A 404 -3.89 -1.17 -22.49
C TRP A 404 -4.80 -1.53 -23.66
N PHE A 405 -5.43 -2.71 -23.63
CA PHE A 405 -6.31 -3.19 -24.69
C PHE A 405 -7.58 -2.35 -24.87
N MET A 406 -8.17 -1.87 -23.77
CA MET A 406 -9.45 -1.17 -23.77
C MET A 406 -9.32 0.34 -23.94
N LEU A 407 -8.30 0.96 -23.34
CA LEU A 407 -8.24 2.42 -23.15
C LEU A 407 -7.10 3.09 -23.93
N ILE A 408 -5.95 2.41 -24.09
CA ILE A 408 -4.74 3.03 -24.66
C ILE A 408 -4.51 2.67 -26.12
N ARG A 409 -4.80 1.43 -26.51
CA ARG A 409 -4.57 0.91 -27.85
C ARG A 409 -5.29 1.76 -28.91
N LYS A 410 -4.54 2.24 -29.90
CA LYS A 410 -5.07 2.96 -31.07
C LYS A 410 -5.13 2.04 -32.29
N GLY A 411 -6.31 1.85 -32.85
CA GLY A 411 -6.52 0.98 -34.01
C GLY A 411 -6.53 -0.53 -33.68
N PRO A 412 -6.44 -1.40 -34.70
CA PRO A 412 -6.50 -2.85 -34.50
C PRO A 412 -5.27 -3.37 -33.74
N TRP A 413 -5.46 -4.40 -32.90
CA TRP A 413 -4.37 -5.00 -32.12
C TRP A 413 -3.34 -5.75 -32.97
N TYR A 414 -3.75 -6.22 -34.15
CA TYR A 414 -2.90 -6.92 -35.11
C TYR A 414 -2.15 -5.98 -36.06
N SER A 415 -2.23 -4.66 -35.87
CA SER A 415 -1.39 -3.73 -36.63
C SER A 415 0.09 -3.95 -36.26
N LYS A 416 1.00 -3.70 -37.21
CA LYS A 416 2.45 -3.94 -37.00
C LYS A 416 3.02 -3.19 -35.78
N GLU A 417 2.46 -2.02 -35.49
CA GLU A 417 2.86 -1.17 -34.35
C GLU A 417 2.31 -1.69 -33.01
N ASN A 418 1.09 -2.21 -33.00
CA ASN A 418 0.44 -2.69 -31.77
C ASN A 418 0.74 -4.15 -31.45
N LEU A 419 1.08 -4.97 -32.45
CA LEU A 419 1.30 -6.41 -32.27
C LEU A 419 2.30 -6.75 -31.15
N PRO A 420 3.49 -6.13 -31.03
CA PRO A 420 4.41 -6.45 -29.93
C PRO A 420 3.83 -6.07 -28.56
N LEU A 421 3.15 -4.92 -28.45
CA LEU A 421 2.51 -4.48 -27.20
C LEU A 421 1.30 -5.35 -26.85
N ALA A 422 0.55 -5.82 -27.85
CA ALA A 422 -0.56 -6.73 -27.66
C ALA A 422 -0.09 -8.09 -27.14
N ILE A 423 1.01 -8.63 -27.70
CA ILE A 423 1.62 -9.86 -27.20
C ILE A 423 2.11 -9.67 -25.76
N ALA A 424 2.82 -8.56 -25.49
CA ALA A 424 3.31 -8.26 -24.14
C ALA A 424 2.17 -8.18 -23.11
N ASN A 425 1.13 -7.39 -23.37
CA ASN A 425 -0.02 -7.29 -22.45
C ASN A 425 -0.80 -8.61 -22.36
N GLY A 426 -0.90 -9.37 -23.45
CA GLY A 426 -1.51 -10.70 -23.43
C GLY A 426 -0.76 -11.66 -22.51
N LEU A 427 0.57 -11.68 -22.58
CA LEU A 427 1.41 -12.48 -21.69
C LEU A 427 1.30 -12.02 -20.23
N ILE A 428 1.31 -10.72 -19.97
CA ILE A 428 1.16 -10.15 -18.63
C ILE A 428 -0.20 -10.50 -18.02
N PHE A 429 -1.27 -10.44 -18.82
CA PHE A 429 -2.59 -10.88 -18.40
C PHE A 429 -2.56 -12.35 -17.97
N VAL A 430 -1.95 -13.23 -18.77
CA VAL A 430 -1.81 -14.65 -18.44
C VAL A 430 -0.98 -14.86 -17.17
N ILE A 431 0.14 -14.15 -17.00
CA ILE A 431 0.93 -14.18 -15.76
C ILE A 431 0.06 -13.79 -14.56
N GLY A 432 -0.69 -12.70 -14.65
CA GLY A 432 -1.61 -12.26 -13.61
C GLY A 432 -2.64 -13.32 -13.24
N MET A 433 -3.25 -13.98 -14.24
CA MET A 433 -4.22 -15.05 -14.00
C MET A 433 -3.58 -16.30 -13.38
N ILE A 434 -2.36 -16.66 -13.79
CA ILE A 434 -1.60 -17.78 -13.19
C ILE A 434 -1.28 -17.48 -11.72
N VAL A 435 -0.81 -16.27 -11.42
CA VAL A 435 -0.51 -15.84 -10.04
C VAL A 435 -1.78 -15.80 -9.20
N LEU A 436 -2.91 -15.34 -9.76
CA LEU A 436 -4.20 -15.35 -9.08
C LEU A 436 -4.63 -16.78 -8.73
N VAL A 437 -4.75 -17.67 -9.72
CA VAL A 437 -5.28 -19.01 -9.50
C VAL A 437 -4.30 -19.88 -8.71
N GLY A 438 -3.06 -19.97 -9.17
CA GLY A 438 -2.04 -20.82 -8.57
C GLY A 438 -1.62 -20.31 -7.19
N GLY A 439 -1.45 -19.00 -7.04
CA GLY A 439 -1.08 -18.39 -5.76
C GLY A 439 -2.18 -18.47 -4.71
N THR A 440 -3.44 -18.26 -5.10
CA THR A 440 -4.56 -18.41 -4.16
C THR A 440 -4.74 -19.86 -3.74
N TYR A 441 -4.65 -20.82 -4.68
CA TYR A 441 -4.66 -22.24 -4.34
C TYR A 441 -3.53 -22.58 -3.35
N ALA A 442 -2.28 -22.21 -3.68
CA ALA A 442 -1.12 -22.51 -2.84
C ALA A 442 -1.24 -21.90 -1.45
N SER A 443 -1.68 -20.64 -1.34
CA SER A 443 -1.88 -20.00 -0.04
C SER A 443 -2.91 -20.73 0.81
N ILE A 444 -4.02 -21.16 0.21
CA ILE A 444 -5.08 -21.90 0.94
C ILE A 444 -4.57 -23.29 1.35
N ASP A 445 -3.94 -24.01 0.43
CA ASP A 445 -3.40 -25.36 0.66
C ASP A 445 -2.34 -25.35 1.78
N ASP A 446 -1.41 -24.40 1.74
CA ASP A 446 -0.35 -24.28 2.75
C ASP A 446 -0.89 -23.94 4.14
N ILE A 447 -1.83 -22.97 4.21
CA ILE A 447 -2.51 -22.63 5.47
C ILE A 447 -3.20 -23.86 6.07
N ILE A 448 -3.94 -24.63 5.25
CA ILE A 448 -4.62 -25.86 5.71
C ILE A 448 -3.60 -26.90 6.18
N LEU A 449 -2.54 -27.13 5.40
CA LEU A 449 -1.51 -28.12 5.71
C LEU A 449 -0.78 -27.78 7.02
N LYS A 450 -0.39 -26.52 7.20
CA LYS A 450 0.26 -26.04 8.43
C LYS A 450 -0.65 -26.25 9.65
N PHE A 451 -1.92 -25.86 9.58
CA PHE A 451 -2.87 -26.08 10.66
C PHE A 451 -3.10 -27.57 10.97
N HIS A 452 -3.18 -28.44 9.95
CA HIS A 452 -3.37 -29.88 10.15
C HIS A 452 -2.18 -30.58 10.78
N LYS A 453 -0.95 -30.17 10.42
CA LYS A 453 0.27 -30.78 10.97
C LYS A 453 0.62 -30.30 12.38
N GLY A 454 -0.04 -29.24 12.87
CA GLY A 454 0.30 -28.60 14.13
C GLY A 454 1.69 -27.95 14.11
N GLU A 455 2.22 -27.66 12.91
CA GLU A 455 3.50 -26.98 12.71
C GLU A 455 3.41 -25.48 13.04
N VAL A 456 2.21 -25.00 13.35
CA VAL A 456 1.90 -23.59 13.54
C VAL A 456 0.97 -23.36 14.73
N ARG A 457 1.09 -22.17 15.32
CA ARG A 457 0.19 -21.72 16.39
C ARG A 457 -1.26 -21.63 15.91
N GLY A 458 -2.19 -21.91 16.81
CA GLY A 458 -3.62 -21.71 16.56
C GLY A 458 -4.00 -20.23 16.42
N VAL A 459 -5.17 -19.96 15.81
CA VAL A 459 -5.73 -18.61 15.67
C VAL A 459 -6.02 -18.01 17.06
N PHE A 460 -5.53 -16.79 17.32
CA PHE A 460 -5.59 -16.11 18.63
C PHE A 460 -5.00 -16.93 19.81
N THR A 461 -3.91 -17.66 19.57
CA THR A 461 -3.18 -18.38 20.65
C THR A 461 -1.94 -17.62 21.11
N CYS A 462 -1.50 -17.88 22.33
CA CYS A 462 -0.35 -17.19 22.93
C CYS A 462 1.03 -17.69 22.51
N GLU A 463 1.11 -18.76 21.71
CA GLU A 463 2.38 -19.27 21.22
C GLU A 463 3.10 -18.22 20.34
N PRO A 464 4.44 -18.18 20.37
CA PRO A 464 5.21 -17.33 19.48
C PRO A 464 4.86 -17.56 18.01
N ILE A 465 4.95 -16.51 17.20
CA ILE A 465 4.84 -16.62 15.75
C ILE A 465 6.17 -17.18 15.23
N ALA A 466 6.09 -18.31 14.52
CA ALA A 466 7.22 -18.96 13.86
C ALA A 466 7.44 -18.38 12.45
#